data_AF-A0A5S3VS74-F1
#
_entry.id   AF-A0A5S3VS74-F1
#
_cell.length_a   1.000
_cell.length_b   1.000
_cell.length_c   1.000
_cell.angle_alpha   90.00
_cell.angle_beta   90.00
_cell.angle_gamma   90.00
#
_symmetry.space_group_name_H-M   'P 1'
#
loop_
_entity.id
_entity.type
_entity.pdbx_description
1 polymer ?
#
loop_
_entity_poly.entity_id
_entity_poly.type
_entity_poly.pdbx_seq_one_letter_code
_entity_poly.pdbx_strand_id
1 'polypeptide(L)' 'MDNQPNNPLHGVKLEQIVTRLVEHYGWQVLAQHININSFKNDPSVKSSLKFLRRTPWARE' A
#
# COMPACT_ATOMS: atom_id res chain seq x y z
N MET A 1 17.93 14.45 6.61
CA MET A 1 17.19 15.73 6.76
C MET A 1 16.85 16.12 5.34
N ASP A 2 15.75 15.57 4.82
CA ASP A 2 15.46 15.62 3.40
C ASP A 2 14.25 16.52 3.21
N ASN A 3 14.45 17.78 3.59
CA ASN A 3 13.46 18.84 3.49
C ASN A 3 13.56 19.41 2.07
N GLN A 4 12.93 18.73 1.11
CA GLN A 4 12.77 19.22 -0.26
C GLN A 4 11.40 19.89 -0.37
N PRO A 5 11.30 21.23 -0.24
CA PRO A 5 10.03 21.95 -0.12
C PRO A 5 9.16 21.95 -1.39
N ASN A 6 9.68 21.46 -2.53
CA ASN A 6 8.99 21.47 -3.83
C ASN A 6 8.90 20.09 -4.49
N ASN A 7 9.08 19.00 -3.74
CA ASN A 7 8.81 17.68 -4.30
C ASN A 7 7.30 17.39 -4.21
N PRO A 8 6.58 17.23 -5.34
CA PRO A 8 5.14 16.89 -5.33
C PRO A 8 4.86 15.50 -4.73
N LEU A 9 5.93 14.75 -4.42
CA LEU A 9 5.92 13.43 -3.80
C LEU A 9 6.38 13.47 -2.32
N HIS A 10 6.67 14.65 -1.76
CA HIS A 10 6.96 14.78 -0.33
C HIS A 10 5.67 14.56 0.47
N GLY A 11 5.54 13.39 1.11
CA GLY A 11 4.37 13.04 1.92
C GLY A 11 3.35 12.12 1.25
N VAL A 12 3.70 11.40 0.17
CA VAL A 12 2.82 10.33 -0.33
C VAL A 12 2.63 9.31 0.77
N LYS A 13 1.41 9.26 1.31
CA LYS A 13 1.09 8.32 2.39
C LYS A 13 1.06 6.92 1.80
N LEU A 14 1.50 5.93 2.58
CA LEU A 14 1.34 4.51 2.22
C LEU A 14 -0.11 4.19 1.84
N GLU A 15 -1.07 4.88 2.44
CA GLU A 15 -2.49 4.84 2.07
C GLU A 15 -2.74 5.24 0.61
N GLN A 16 -2.20 6.37 0.16
CA GLN A 16 -2.38 6.82 -1.22
C GLN A 16 -1.74 5.86 -2.22
N ILE A 17 -0.61 5.25 -1.88
CA ILE A 17 0.05 4.26 -2.72
C ILE A 17 -0.84 3.02 -2.86
N VAL A 18 -1.29 2.45 -1.73
CA VAL A 18 -2.17 1.28 -1.74
C VAL A 18 -3.47 1.57 -2.47
N THR A 19 -4.10 2.73 -2.23
CA THR A 19 -5.33 3.13 -2.93
C THR A 19 -5.12 3.21 -4.43
N ARG A 20 -4.07 3.89 -4.92
CA ARG A 20 -3.79 3.97 -6.36
C ARG A 20 -3.49 2.61 -6.98
N LEU A 21 -2.75 1.75 -6.28
CA LEU A 21 -2.45 0.40 -6.76
C LEU A 21 -3.72 -0.44 -6.88
N VAL A 22 -4.63 -0.33 -5.92
CA VAL A 22 -5.92 -1.02 -5.94
C VAL A 22 -6.83 -0.46 -7.03
N GLU A 23 -6.88 0.86 -7.20
CA GLU A 23 -7.68 1.48 -8.26
C GLU A 23 -7.18 1.11 -9.66
N HIS A 24 -5.86 0.95 -9.83
CA HIS A 24 -5.27 0.64 -11.13
C HIS A 24 -5.28 -0.86 -11.47
N TYR A 25 -4.95 -1.73 -10.49
CA TYR A 25 -4.79 -3.17 -10.72
C TYR A 25 -5.88 -4.03 -10.11
N GLY A 26 -6.59 -3.53 -9.10
CA GLY A 26 -7.54 -4.31 -8.32
C GLY A 26 -6.88 -5.25 -7.31
N TRP A 27 -7.68 -5.69 -6.34
CA TRP A 27 -7.21 -6.55 -5.25
C TRP A 27 -6.74 -7.93 -5.72
N GLN A 28 -7.35 -8.50 -6.77
CA GLN A 28 -7.00 -9.83 -7.26
C GLN A 28 -5.57 -9.86 -7.82
N VAL A 29 -5.18 -8.85 -8.59
CA VAL A 29 -3.83 -8.75 -9.16
C VAL A 29 -2.79 -8.52 -8.07
N LEU A 30 -3.11 -7.65 -7.10
CA LEU A 30 -2.24 -7.40 -5.95
C LEU A 30 -2.06 -8.64 -5.07
N ALA A 31 -3.12 -9.45 -4.89
CA ALA A 31 -3.06 -10.70 -4.14
C ALA A 31 -2.26 -11.81 -4.86
N GLN A 32 -2.09 -11.71 -6.19
CA GLN A 32 -1.24 -12.60 -6.97
C GLN A 32 0.23 -12.22 -6.86
N HIS A 33 0.54 -10.91 -6.89
CA HIS A 33 1.91 -10.42 -6.71
C HIS A 33 2.37 -10.53 -5.25
N ILE A 34 1.49 -10.17 -4.32
CA ILE A 34 1.76 -10.17 -2.88
C ILE A 34 0.75 -11.13 -2.26
N ASN A 35 1.22 -12.36 -2.00
CA ASN A 35 0.40 -13.43 -1.46
C ASN A 35 0.11 -13.22 0.04
N ILE A 36 -0.59 -12.13 0.38
CA ILE A 36 -1.03 -11.82 1.74
C ILE A 36 -2.54 -12.01 1.85
N ASN A 37 -2.96 -12.58 2.98
CA ASN A 37 -4.38 -12.78 3.26
C ASN A 37 -5.16 -11.46 3.33
N SER A 38 -4.48 -10.34 3.63
CA SER A 38 -5.11 -9.01 3.68
C SER A 38 -5.72 -8.57 2.34
N PHE A 39 -5.21 -9.05 1.21
CA PHE A 39 -5.78 -8.75 -0.11
C PHE A 39 -6.80 -9.79 -0.59
N LYS A 40 -6.92 -10.93 0.12
CA LYS A 40 -7.77 -12.07 -0.27
C LYS A 40 -9.05 -12.20 0.54
N ASN A 41 -8.97 -12.06 1.87
CA ASN A 41 -10.08 -12.36 2.80
C ASN A 41 -10.85 -11.13 3.28
N ASP A 42 -10.22 -9.96 3.33
CA ASP A 42 -10.88 -8.68 3.65
C ASP A 42 -10.16 -7.54 2.89
N PRO A 43 -10.35 -7.46 1.55
CA PRO A 43 -9.65 -6.50 0.72
C PRO A 43 -10.13 -5.07 1.00
N SER A 44 -9.51 -4.44 1.98
CA SER A 44 -9.73 -3.04 2.32
C SER A 44 -8.41 -2.31 2.50
N VAL A 45 -8.40 -1.02 2.14
CA VAL A 45 -7.22 -0.16 2.27
C VAL A 45 -6.78 -0.09 3.74
N LYS A 46 -7.73 0.02 4.69
CA LYS A 46 -7.43 0.06 6.12
C LYS A 46 -6.82 -1.24 6.66
N SER A 47 -7.37 -2.40 6.29
CA SER A 47 -6.86 -3.71 6.70
C SER A 47 -5.45 -3.93 6.15
N SER A 48 -5.27 -3.61 4.87
CA SER A 48 -3.98 -3.66 4.16
C SER A 48 -2.94 -2.77 4.81
N LEU A 49 -3.27 -1.52 5.12
CA LEU A 49 -2.36 -0.60 5.80
C LEU A 49 -1.99 -1.09 7.19
N LYS A 50 -2.94 -1.63 7.95
CA LYS A 50 -2.66 -2.21 9.27
C LYS A 50 -1.69 -3.38 9.14
N PHE A 51 -1.86 -4.23 8.13
CA PHE A 51 -0.96 -5.33 7.83
C PHE A 51 0.43 -4.85 7.42
N LEU A 52 0.52 -3.96 6.43
CA LEU A 52 1.77 -3.39 5.90
C LEU A 52 2.54 -2.56 6.95
N ARG A 53 1.84 -1.97 7.93
CA ARG A 53 2.47 -1.30 9.08
C ARG A 53 3.14 -2.29 10.03
N ARG A 54 2.54 -3.47 10.24
CA ARG A 54 3.05 -4.52 11.14
C ARG A 54 4.03 -5.48 10.45
N THR A 55 4.08 -5.46 9.13
CA THR A 55 4.83 -6.43 8.31
C THR A 55 5.80 -5.68 7.38
N PRO A 56 7.04 -5.39 7.84
CA PRO A 56 8.01 -4.57 7.10
C PRO A 56 8.39 -5.15 5.73
N TRP A 57 8.63 -6.47 5.64
CA TRP A 57 9.03 -7.12 4.39
C TRP A 57 8.01 -6.97 3.25
N ALA A 58 6.73 -6.71 3.56
CA ALA A 58 5.69 -6.49 2.56
C ALA A 58 5.65 -5.03 2.06
N ARG A 59 6.46 -4.15 2.64
CA ARG A 59 6.62 -2.73 2.26
C ARG A 59 7.93 -2.46 1.52
N GLU A 60 8.97 -3.25 1.80
CA GLU A 60 10.32 -3.11 1.25
C GLU A 60 10.44 -3.54 -0.22
#